data_AF-A0A383DHZ7-F1
#
_entry.id   AF-A0A383DHZ7-F1
#
_cell.length_a   1.000
_cell.length_b   1.000
_cell.length_c   1.000
_cell.angle_alpha   90.00
_cell.angle_beta   90.00
_cell.angle_gamma   90.00
#
_symmetry.space_group_name_H-M   'P 1'
#
loop_
_entity.id
_entity.type
_entity.pdbx_description
1 polymer ?
#
loop_
_entity_poly.entity_id
_entity_poly.type
_entity_poly.pdbx_seq_one_letter_code
_entity_poly.pdbx_strand_id
1 'polypeptide(L)'
;MLQDIKYRWSIIMLVVIAAAYLLWPTYRFYSLSDNEKKQTDSLILKELKKDAINLGLDLQGGMYVLLEVNTSILVENLATKKPIELMEIIQSAEYESMNNQSDFFNELLYLSNAQNMDLFRFYTNLATRRDNESVIEELKIQRDNAIASSLEIIRNRIDEFGVSEPT
;
A
#
# COMPACT_ATOMS: atom_id res chain seq x y z
N MET A 1 47.33 -25.41 -15.42
CA MET A 1 47.44 -24.76 -14.10
C MET A 1 46.25 -25.22 -13.25
N LEU A 2 46.48 -25.75 -12.05
CA LEU A 2 45.57 -26.53 -11.17
C LEU A 2 45.41 -28.04 -11.51
N GLN A 3 46.52 -28.76 -11.70
CA GLN A 3 46.50 -30.23 -11.88
C GLN A 3 46.57 -31.03 -10.57
N ASP A 4 47.05 -30.42 -9.47
CA ASP A 4 47.22 -31.13 -8.19
C ASP A 4 45.96 -31.13 -7.32
N ILE A 5 45.57 -32.33 -6.89
CA ILE A 5 44.36 -32.58 -6.09
C ILE A 5 44.39 -31.83 -4.75
N LYS A 6 45.58 -31.66 -4.14
CA LYS A 6 45.76 -30.96 -2.86
C LYS A 6 45.40 -29.48 -2.93
N TYR A 7 45.79 -28.78 -4.01
CA TYR A 7 45.45 -27.36 -4.19
C TYR A 7 43.96 -27.19 -4.48
N ARG A 8 43.35 -28.11 -5.21
CA ARG A 8 41.88 -28.11 -5.44
C ARG A 8 41.13 -28.22 -4.11
N TRP A 9 41.52 -29.17 -3.25
CA TRP A 9 40.92 -29.32 -1.92
C TRP A 9 41.16 -28.11 -1.01
N SER A 10 42.33 -27.49 -1.07
CA SER A 10 42.61 -26.27 -0.30
C SER A 10 41.71 -25.11 -0.71
N ILE A 11 41.49 -24.91 -2.02
CA ILE A 11 40.59 -23.87 -2.53
C ILE A 11 39.14 -24.16 -2.11
N ILE A 12 38.69 -25.41 -2.25
CA ILE A 12 37.33 -25.81 -1.85
C ILE A 12 37.11 -25.54 -0.35
N MET A 13 38.08 -25.92 0.50
CA MET A 13 37.98 -25.73 1.95
C MET A 13 37.94 -24.25 2.34
N LEU A 14 38.73 -23.40 1.68
CA LEU A 14 38.71 -21.95 1.89
C LEU A 14 37.34 -21.35 1.52
N VAL A 15 36.75 -21.77 0.40
CA VAL A 15 35.42 -21.32 -0.03
C VAL A 15 34.34 -21.77 0.95
N VAL A 16 34.41 -23.00 1.44
CA VAL A 16 33.44 -23.53 2.43
C VAL A 16 33.52 -22.74 3.75
N ILE A 17 34.72 -22.41 4.22
CA ILE A 17 34.89 -21.58 5.43
C ILE A 17 34.31 -20.18 5.22
N ALA A 18 34.60 -19.55 4.07
CA ALA A 18 34.07 -18.23 3.76
C ALA A 18 32.52 -18.23 3.70
N ALA A 19 31.93 -19.28 3.11
CA ALA A 19 30.48 -19.45 3.07
C ALA A 19 29.88 -19.63 4.48
N ALA A 20 30.51 -20.45 5.33
CA ALA A 20 30.06 -20.64 6.71
C ALA A 20 30.15 -19.34 7.53
N TYR A 21 31.19 -18.54 7.32
CA TYR A 21 31.34 -17.23 7.96
C TYR A 21 30.25 -16.25 7.54
N LEU A 22 29.92 -16.16 6.25
CA LEU A 22 28.86 -15.29 5.73
C LEU A 22 27.45 -15.72 6.19
N LEU A 23 27.21 -17.02 6.37
CA LEU A 23 25.91 -17.54 6.82
C LEU A 23 25.72 -17.49 8.34
N TRP A 24 26.80 -17.35 9.11
CA TRP A 24 26.76 -17.28 10.57
C TRP A 24 25.76 -16.24 11.14
N PRO A 25 25.74 -14.97 10.71
CA PRO A 25 24.78 -13.98 11.22
C PRO A 25 23.33 -14.36 10.89
N THR A 26 23.10 -14.92 9.69
CA THR A 26 21.77 -15.40 9.26
C THR A 26 21.26 -16.51 10.18
N TYR A 27 22.09 -17.51 10.45
CA TYR A 27 21.74 -18.60 11.37
C TYR A 27 21.42 -18.07 12.76
N ARG A 28 22.26 -17.18 13.30
CA ARG A 28 22.07 -16.59 14.64
C ARG A 28 20.81 -15.74 14.74
N PHE A 29 20.50 -14.94 13.72
CA PHE A 29 19.32 -14.07 13.73
C PHE A 29 18.01 -14.86 13.66
N TYR A 30 17.95 -15.87 12.79
CA TYR A 30 16.73 -16.68 12.61
C TYR A 30 16.57 -17.81 13.63
N SER A 31 17.63 -18.23 14.33
CA SER A 31 17.53 -19.18 15.43
C SER A 31 16.97 -18.59 16.73
N LEU A 32 16.95 -17.26 16.87
CA LEU A 32 16.43 -16.59 18.06
C LEU A 32 14.91 -16.66 18.10
N SER A 33 14.36 -17.08 19.25
CA SER A 33 12.91 -17.03 19.51
C SER A 33 12.43 -15.59 19.70
N ASP A 34 11.14 -15.33 19.45
CA ASP A 34 10.59 -13.96 19.53
C ASP A 34 10.68 -13.35 20.93
N ASN A 35 10.69 -14.18 21.98
CA ASN A 35 10.92 -13.74 23.36
C ASN A 35 12.38 -13.31 23.61
N GLU A 36 13.34 -13.98 22.95
CA GLU A 36 14.76 -13.67 23.06
C GLU A 36 15.11 -12.41 22.26
N LYS A 37 14.45 -12.19 21.11
CA LYS A 37 14.54 -10.95 20.34
C LYS A 37 13.99 -9.74 21.09
N LYS A 38 13.03 -9.90 21.99
CA LYS A 38 12.52 -8.80 22.83
C LYS A 38 13.45 -8.44 23.99
N GLN A 39 14.24 -9.40 24.47
CA GLN A 39 15.20 -9.22 25.56
C GLN A 39 16.60 -8.81 25.09
N THR A 40 16.95 -9.12 23.85
CA THR A 40 18.25 -8.74 23.26
C THR A 40 18.30 -7.25 22.94
N ASP A 41 19.43 -6.59 23.19
CA ASP A 41 19.63 -5.18 22.89
C ASP A 41 19.27 -4.84 21.44
N SER A 42 18.46 -3.79 21.28
CA SER A 42 17.96 -3.34 19.97
C SER A 42 19.06 -3.01 18.95
N LEU A 43 20.26 -2.63 19.42
CA LEU A 43 21.43 -2.38 18.59
C LEU A 43 22.02 -3.67 18.01
N ILE A 44 22.20 -4.69 18.84
CA ILE A 44 22.76 -5.99 18.43
C ILE A 44 21.82 -6.68 17.42
N LEU A 45 20.51 -6.58 17.64
CA LEU A 45 19.51 -7.12 16.71
C LEU A 45 19.53 -6.41 15.36
N LYS A 46 19.72 -5.08 15.33
CA LYS A 46 19.82 -4.33 14.07
C LYS A 46 21.06 -4.71 13.28
N GLU A 47 22.20 -4.91 13.94
CA GLU A 47 23.44 -5.37 13.30
C GLU A 47 23.26 -6.78 12.73
N LEU A 48 22.74 -7.72 13.53
CA LEU A 48 22.46 -9.09 13.07
C LEU A 48 21.46 -9.14 11.92
N LYS A 49 20.41 -8.31 11.94
CA LYS A 49 19.44 -8.21 10.84
C LYS A 49 20.06 -7.64 9.57
N LYS A 50 20.95 -6.65 9.70
CA LYS A 50 21.63 -6.01 8.57
C LYS A 50 22.57 -6.96 7.84
N ASP A 51 23.27 -7.81 8.60
CA ASP A 51 24.24 -8.78 8.07
C ASP A 51 23.60 -10.14 7.72
N ALA A 52 22.34 -10.36 8.12
CA ALA A 52 21.57 -11.53 7.75
C ALA A 52 20.96 -11.41 6.35
N ILE A 53 20.69 -12.56 5.72
CA ILE A 53 19.96 -12.62 4.45
C ILE A 53 18.51 -12.20 4.68
N ASN A 54 18.05 -11.17 3.95
CA ASN A 54 16.66 -10.75 3.97
C ASN A 54 15.76 -11.85 3.38
N LEU A 55 14.84 -12.37 4.19
CA LEU A 55 13.77 -13.24 3.71
C LEU A 55 12.76 -12.44 2.88
N GLY A 56 12.30 -13.01 1.77
CA GLY A 56 11.17 -12.47 1.01
C GLY A 56 9.83 -12.71 1.72
N LEU A 57 8.77 -12.05 1.25
CA LEU A 57 7.42 -12.13 1.85
C LEU A 57 6.90 -13.57 1.99
N ASP A 58 7.18 -14.42 0.98
CA ASP A 58 6.81 -15.84 0.98
C ASP A 58 7.46 -16.63 2.14
N LEU A 59 8.70 -16.26 2.50
CA LEU A 59 9.45 -16.92 3.58
C LEU A 59 9.23 -16.28 4.95
N GLN A 60 8.88 -14.99 4.99
CA GLN A 60 8.56 -14.28 6.23
C GLN A 60 7.15 -14.56 6.72
N GLY A 61 6.23 -14.90 5.81
CA GLY A 61 4.81 -14.97 6.10
C GLY A 61 4.23 -13.56 6.27
N GLY A 62 3.43 -13.12 5.30
CA GLY A 62 2.78 -11.81 5.32
C GLY A 62 2.07 -11.51 4.00
N MET A 63 1.29 -10.44 3.97
CA MET A 63 0.58 -9.98 2.76
C MET A 63 0.94 -8.51 2.50
N TYR A 64 1.25 -8.17 1.25
CA TYR A 64 1.42 -6.79 0.80
C TYR A 64 0.29 -6.44 -0.16
N VAL A 65 -0.50 -5.41 0.17
CA VAL A 65 -1.66 -4.99 -0.62
C VAL A 65 -1.51 -3.53 -1.01
N LEU A 66 -1.70 -3.24 -2.29
CA LEU A 66 -1.89 -1.88 -2.79
C LEU A 66 -3.40 -1.65 -2.97
N LEU A 67 -3.93 -0.63 -2.30
CA LEU A 67 -5.35 -0.28 -2.36
C LEU A 67 -5.53 1.00 -3.16
N GLU A 68 -6.47 0.99 -4.09
CA GLU A 68 -6.92 2.15 -4.84
C GLU A 68 -8.44 2.18 -4.85
N VAL A 69 -9.02 3.37 -4.76
CA VAL A 69 -10.47 3.57 -4.80
C VAL A 69 -10.86 4.13 -6.16
N ASN A 70 -11.89 3.55 -6.77
CA ASN A 70 -12.47 4.12 -7.97
C ASN A 70 -13.30 5.36 -7.58
N THR A 71 -12.73 6.54 -7.79
CA THR A 71 -13.35 7.82 -7.43
C THR A 71 -14.58 8.15 -8.27
N SER A 72 -14.59 7.76 -9.55
CA SER A 72 -15.73 7.95 -10.47
C SER A 72 -16.98 7.23 -9.94
N ILE A 73 -16.85 5.93 -9.63
CA ILE A 73 -17.91 5.10 -9.08
C ILE A 73 -18.33 5.59 -7.68
N LEU A 74 -17.39 6.01 -6.84
CA LEU A 74 -17.70 6.57 -5.53
C LEU A 74 -18.59 7.81 -5.66
N VAL A 75 -18.17 8.76 -6.49
CA VAL A 75 -18.90 10.01 -6.72
C VAL A 75 -20.28 9.74 -7.34
N GLU A 76 -20.38 8.77 -8.24
CA GLU A 76 -21.66 8.34 -8.78
C GLU A 76 -22.59 7.77 -7.68
N ASN A 77 -22.08 6.92 -6.79
CA ASN A 77 -22.87 6.28 -5.74
C ASN A 77 -23.29 7.23 -4.60
N LEU A 78 -22.49 8.25 -4.32
CA LEU A 78 -22.83 9.27 -3.31
C LEU A 78 -23.87 10.28 -3.81
N ALA A 79 -24.13 10.33 -5.13
CA ALA A 79 -25.11 11.23 -5.69
C ALA A 79 -26.53 10.77 -5.32
N THR A 80 -27.30 11.68 -4.74
CA THR A 80 -28.72 11.46 -4.38
C THR A 80 -29.59 11.37 -5.63
N LYS A 81 -29.23 12.12 -6.68
CA LYS A 81 -29.88 12.07 -8.00
C LYS A 81 -28.81 11.89 -9.05
N LYS A 82 -29.06 10.98 -10.00
CA LYS A 82 -28.12 10.64 -11.07
C LYS A 82 -28.73 10.98 -12.45
N PRO A 83 -28.90 12.27 -12.78
CA PRO A 83 -29.36 12.64 -14.12
C PRO A 83 -28.23 12.39 -15.13
N ILE A 84 -28.58 12.31 -16.42
CA ILE A 84 -27.63 11.96 -17.48
C ILE A 84 -26.48 12.96 -17.55
N GLU A 85 -26.76 14.25 -17.33
CA GLU A 85 -25.77 15.32 -17.39
C GLU A 85 -24.68 15.15 -16.32
N LEU A 86 -25.06 14.71 -15.10
CA LEU A 86 -24.08 14.45 -14.04
C LEU A 86 -23.18 13.26 -14.40
N MET A 87 -23.77 12.20 -14.95
CA MET A 87 -23.01 11.02 -15.36
C MET A 87 -22.01 11.36 -16.47
N GLU A 88 -22.41 12.18 -17.43
CA GLU A 88 -21.54 12.66 -18.51
C GLU A 88 -20.36 13.50 -17.99
N ILE A 89 -20.60 14.38 -17.00
CA ILE A 89 -19.52 15.15 -16.37
C ILE A 89 -18.57 14.24 -15.59
N ILE A 90 -19.08 13.28 -14.81
CA ILE A 90 -18.25 12.33 -14.06
C ILE A 90 -17.36 11.53 -15.01
N GLN A 91 -17.93 11.01 -16.09
CA GLN A 91 -17.19 10.25 -17.11
C GLN A 91 -16.15 11.11 -17.82
N SER A 92 -16.49 12.36 -18.15
CA SER A 92 -15.55 13.30 -18.78
C SER A 92 -14.41 13.64 -17.83
N ALA A 93 -14.69 13.86 -16.54
CA ALA A 93 -13.67 14.11 -15.52
C ALA A 93 -12.72 12.91 -15.35
N GLU A 94 -13.25 11.68 -15.39
CA GLU A 94 -12.44 10.46 -15.36
C GLU A 94 -11.51 10.37 -16.58
N TYR A 95 -12.04 10.61 -17.78
CA TYR A 95 -11.26 10.61 -19.01
C TYR A 95 -10.15 11.68 -19.00
N GLU A 96 -10.49 12.92 -18.65
CA GLU A 96 -9.52 14.03 -18.60
C GLU A 96 -8.46 13.80 -17.51
N SER A 97 -8.84 13.26 -16.35
CA SER A 97 -7.91 12.92 -15.27
C SER A 97 -6.89 11.87 -15.71
N MET A 98 -7.32 10.84 -16.44
CA MET A 98 -6.43 9.82 -17.00
C MET A 98 -5.52 10.38 -18.09
N ASN A 99 -6.04 11.23 -18.99
CA ASN A 99 -5.28 11.81 -20.08
C ASN A 99 -4.25 12.83 -19.60
N ASN A 100 -4.63 13.66 -18.64
CA ASN A 100 -3.80 14.75 -18.11
C ASN A 100 -2.94 14.31 -16.92
N GLN A 101 -3.09 13.07 -16.43
CA GLN A 101 -2.44 12.55 -15.22
C GLN A 101 -2.67 13.46 -14.00
N SER A 102 -3.87 14.02 -13.90
CA SER A 102 -4.28 14.96 -12.87
C SER A 102 -5.26 14.33 -11.88
N ASP A 103 -5.51 14.99 -10.75
CA ASP A 103 -6.48 14.52 -9.75
C ASP A 103 -7.91 14.62 -10.28
N PHE A 104 -8.64 13.50 -10.22
CA PHE A 104 -10.03 13.39 -10.69
C PHE A 104 -10.96 14.47 -10.13
N PHE A 105 -10.83 14.83 -8.86
CA PHE A 105 -11.72 15.82 -8.25
C PHE A 105 -11.44 17.25 -8.74
N ASN A 106 -10.20 17.54 -9.12
CA ASN A 106 -9.85 18.83 -9.71
C ASN A 106 -10.48 18.96 -11.11
N GLU A 107 -10.43 17.90 -11.91
CA GLU A 107 -11.10 17.87 -13.22
C GLU A 107 -12.63 17.94 -13.08
N LEU A 108 -13.19 17.22 -12.11
CA LEU A 108 -14.63 17.26 -11.82
C LEU A 108 -15.08 18.66 -11.41
N LEU A 109 -14.32 19.36 -10.55
CA LEU A 109 -14.60 20.72 -10.16
C LEU A 109 -14.52 21.68 -11.35
N TYR A 110 -13.46 21.56 -12.16
CA TYR A 110 -13.27 22.38 -13.35
C TYR A 110 -14.42 22.22 -14.36
N LEU A 111 -14.78 20.99 -14.71
CA LEU A 111 -15.86 20.70 -15.67
C LEU A 111 -17.23 21.13 -15.13
N SER A 112 -17.49 20.91 -13.84
CA SER A 112 -18.74 21.33 -13.21
C SER A 112 -18.91 22.85 -13.25
N ASN A 113 -17.84 23.59 -12.93
CA ASN A 113 -17.85 25.05 -12.99
C ASN A 113 -17.95 25.56 -14.44
N ALA A 114 -17.24 24.95 -15.39
CA ALA A 114 -17.30 25.31 -16.81
C ALA A 114 -18.70 25.12 -17.42
N GLN A 115 -19.42 24.08 -17.00
CA GLN A 115 -20.77 23.79 -17.46
C GLN A 115 -21.87 24.46 -16.61
N ASN A 116 -21.52 25.30 -15.64
CA ASN A 116 -22.45 25.92 -14.68
C ASN A 116 -23.33 24.87 -13.96
N MET A 117 -22.75 23.70 -13.67
CA MET A 117 -23.42 22.63 -12.95
C MET A 117 -23.25 22.82 -11.44
N ASP A 118 -24.37 22.99 -10.75
CA ASP A 118 -24.44 23.09 -9.30
C ASP A 118 -24.42 21.70 -8.64
N LEU A 119 -23.24 21.23 -8.22
CA LEU A 119 -23.06 19.90 -7.61
C LEU A 119 -23.90 19.72 -6.33
N PHE A 120 -24.11 20.78 -5.55
CA PHE A 120 -24.90 20.72 -4.31
C PHE A 120 -26.34 20.20 -4.53
N ARG A 121 -26.88 20.33 -5.75
CA ARG A 121 -28.24 19.84 -6.09
C ARG A 121 -28.30 18.32 -6.19
N PHE A 122 -27.19 17.67 -6.51
CA PHE A 122 -27.10 16.22 -6.66
C PHE A 122 -26.59 15.54 -5.40
N TYR A 123 -25.79 16.24 -4.61
CA TYR A 123 -25.19 15.74 -3.36
C TYR A 123 -25.87 16.35 -2.13
N THR A 124 -27.20 16.31 -2.05
CA THR A 124 -27.96 17.01 -0.98
C THR A 124 -27.61 16.53 0.43
N ASN A 125 -27.15 15.29 0.58
CA ASN A 125 -26.77 14.71 1.87
C ASN A 125 -25.34 15.07 2.30
N LEU A 126 -24.50 15.54 1.37
CA LEU A 126 -23.10 15.88 1.61
C LEU A 126 -22.87 17.40 1.58
N ALA A 127 -23.68 18.14 0.82
CA ALA A 127 -23.49 19.58 0.63
C ALA A 127 -23.68 20.38 1.93
N THR A 128 -22.59 20.79 2.55
CA THR A 128 -22.61 21.70 3.71
C THR A 128 -22.89 23.15 3.30
N ARG A 129 -22.46 23.53 2.10
CA ARG A 129 -22.60 24.89 1.54
C ARG A 129 -23.08 24.81 0.08
N ARG A 130 -23.52 25.95 -0.46
CA ARG A 130 -24.05 26.06 -1.84
C ARG A 130 -22.94 26.46 -2.82
N ASP A 131 -21.85 25.72 -2.80
CA ASP A 131 -20.70 25.89 -3.70
C ASP A 131 -20.12 24.51 -4.07
N ASN A 132 -19.51 24.42 -5.23
CA ASN A 132 -19.00 23.17 -5.77
C ASN A 132 -17.74 22.71 -5.03
N GLU A 133 -16.93 23.66 -4.57
CA GLU A 133 -15.70 23.42 -3.83
C GLU A 133 -15.98 22.65 -2.53
N SER A 134 -16.97 23.08 -1.75
CA SER A 134 -17.36 22.40 -0.52
C SER A 134 -17.90 20.99 -0.77
N VAL A 135 -18.65 20.78 -1.87
CA VAL A 135 -19.12 19.43 -2.25
C VAL A 135 -17.94 18.53 -2.60
N ILE A 136 -16.96 19.04 -3.33
CA ILE A 136 -15.77 18.30 -3.71
C ILE A 136 -14.90 17.96 -2.49
N GLU A 137 -14.77 18.87 -1.54
CA GLU A 137 -14.09 18.61 -0.26
C GLU A 137 -14.75 17.46 0.50
N GLU A 138 -16.08 17.48 0.61
CA GLU A 138 -16.84 16.40 1.26
C GLU A 138 -16.72 15.06 0.51
N LEU A 139 -16.71 15.07 -0.82
CA LEU A 139 -16.48 13.85 -1.61
C LEU A 139 -15.07 13.27 -1.38
N LYS A 140 -14.05 14.13 -1.23
CA LYS A 140 -12.68 13.70 -0.86
C LYS A 140 -12.66 13.09 0.55
N ILE A 141 -13.38 13.68 1.50
CA ILE A 141 -13.50 13.13 2.86
C ILE A 141 -14.20 11.75 2.82
N GLN A 142 -15.28 11.60 2.07
CA GLN A 142 -15.97 10.31 1.92
C GLN A 142 -15.08 9.25 1.27
N ARG A 143 -14.25 9.64 0.29
CA ARG A 143 -13.24 8.75 -0.30
C ARG A 143 -12.27 8.23 0.77
N ASP A 144 -11.70 9.14 1.54
CA ASP A 144 -10.68 8.78 2.53
C ASP A 144 -11.26 7.90 3.65
N ASN A 145 -12.50 8.19 4.07
CA ASN A 145 -13.24 7.36 5.01
C ASN A 145 -13.53 5.96 4.45
N ALA A 146 -13.95 5.85 3.18
CA ALA A 146 -14.22 4.56 2.55
C ALA A 146 -12.95 3.69 2.45
N ILE A 147 -11.79 4.31 2.16
CA ILE A 147 -10.49 3.63 2.20
C ILE A 147 -10.18 3.15 3.62
N ALA A 148 -10.30 4.03 4.62
CA ALA A 148 -10.00 3.70 6.00
C ALA A 148 -10.89 2.56 6.53
N SER A 149 -12.19 2.59 6.25
CA SER A 149 -13.11 1.52 6.63
C SER A 149 -12.78 0.20 5.91
N SER A 150 -12.43 0.26 4.64
CA SER A 150 -12.04 -0.93 3.88
C SER A 150 -10.73 -1.54 4.42
N LEU A 151 -9.77 -0.70 4.82
CA LEU A 151 -8.54 -1.12 5.47
C LEU A 151 -8.83 -1.80 6.81
N GLU A 152 -9.73 -1.24 7.62
CA GLU A 152 -10.13 -1.84 8.90
C GLU A 152 -10.79 -3.21 8.70
N ILE A 153 -11.70 -3.34 7.73
CA ILE A 153 -12.35 -4.61 7.40
C ILE A 153 -11.33 -5.66 6.96
N ILE A 154 -10.39 -5.27 6.08
CA ILE A 154 -9.32 -6.15 5.62
C ILE A 154 -8.44 -6.58 6.79
N ARG A 155 -8.02 -5.65 7.65
CA ARG A 155 -7.20 -5.95 8.82
C ARG A 155 -7.89 -6.93 9.76
N ASN A 156 -9.15 -6.66 10.11
CA ASN A 156 -9.94 -7.54 10.96
C ASN A 156 -10.10 -8.94 10.34
N ARG A 157 -10.24 -9.04 9.01
CA ARG A 157 -10.27 -10.33 8.31
C ARG A 157 -8.93 -11.05 8.39
N ILE A 158 -7.81 -10.36 8.18
CA ILE A 158 -6.47 -10.95 8.29
C ILE A 158 -6.25 -11.48 9.72
N ASP A 159 -6.65 -10.72 10.73
CA ASP A 159 -6.58 -11.12 12.15
C ASP A 159 -7.45 -12.35 12.43
N GLU A 160 -8.67 -12.41 11.89
CA GLU A 160 -9.56 -13.59 11.99
C GLU A 160 -8.95 -14.86 11.36
N PHE A 161 -8.10 -14.73 10.34
CA PHE A 161 -7.34 -15.84 9.76
C PHE A 161 -6.02 -16.15 10.49
N GLY A 162 -5.70 -15.43 11.56
CA GLY A 162 -4.56 -15.72 12.45
C GLY A 162 -3.19 -15.37 11.85
N VAL A 163 -3.13 -14.41 10.91
CA VAL A 163 -1.87 -13.99 10.28
C VAL A 163 -1.25 -12.84 11.08
N SER A 164 0.04 -12.92 11.38
CA SER A 164 0.75 -11.86 12.12
C SER A 164 0.97 -10.65 11.22
N GLU A 165 0.41 -9.48 11.57
CA GLU A 165 0.68 -8.22 10.86
C GLU A 165 2.00 -7.60 11.38
N PRO A 166 2.99 -7.31 10.53
CA PRO A 166 4.14 -6.52 10.94
C PRO A 166 3.73 -5.05 11.05
N THR A 167 4.04 -4.44 12.20
CA THR A 167 3.95 -2.98 12.41
C THR A 167 5.16 -2.25 11.84
#